data_AF-A0A921NQF7-F1
#
_entry.id   AF-A0A921NQF7-F1
#
_cell.length_a   1.000
_cell.length_b   1.000
_cell.length_c   1.000
_cell.angle_alpha   90.00
_cell.angle_beta   90.00
_cell.angle_gamma   90.00
#
_symmetry.space_group_name_H-M   'P 1'
#
loop_
_entity.id
_entity.type
_entity.pdbx_description
1 polymer ?
#
loop_
_entity_poly.entity_id
_entity_poly.type
_entity_poly.pdbx_seq_one_letter_code
_entity_poly.pdbx_strand_id
1 'polypeptide(L)'
;MAGLEREGPGSSDFDLNPAARPSRAPDLRAAAVLVPLWERGGRVDVILTKRSSALRHHPGQIAFPGGKIDAGDSGPEAAALREAHEEIGLAPSRVELIGRLPHHETVTTFSMVPIVGWISGPFTPVPEAGEVAEVFTVPLAHLAQTAHYMVSSRHWRGQERRYFQVPYGPYYIWGATARVLRGLAERLS
;
A
#
# COMPACT_ATOMS: atom_id res chain seq x y z
N MET A 1 17.49 11.91 -2.61
CA MET A 1 16.11 12.29 -3.01
C MET A 1 15.84 12.22 -4.52
N ALA A 2 16.73 11.65 -5.37
CA ALA A 2 16.57 11.67 -6.83
C ALA A 2 15.94 10.39 -7.45
N GLY A 3 15.31 9.53 -6.64
CA GLY A 3 14.87 8.18 -7.05
C GLY A 3 13.36 7.99 -7.27
N LEU A 4 12.52 8.97 -6.91
CA LEU A 4 11.06 8.87 -6.97
C LEU A 4 10.45 9.35 -8.31
N GLU A 5 11.25 9.94 -9.20
CA GLU A 5 10.76 10.56 -10.45
C GLU A 5 10.80 9.64 -11.67
N ARG A 6 11.32 8.41 -11.55
CA ARG A 6 11.32 7.45 -12.68
C ARG A 6 10.01 6.67 -12.68
N GLU A 7 9.13 6.99 -13.63
CA GLU A 7 8.02 6.13 -14.06
C GLU A 7 8.62 4.81 -14.59
N GLY A 8 8.86 3.87 -13.66
CA GLY A 8 9.15 2.49 -14.00
C GLY A 8 7.88 1.81 -14.54
N PRO A 9 8.02 0.63 -15.18
CA PRO A 9 6.85 -0.14 -15.58
C PRO A 9 5.96 -0.38 -14.35
N GLY A 10 4.65 -0.24 -14.53
CA GLY A 10 3.67 -0.62 -13.52
C GLY A 10 3.83 -2.08 -13.12
N SER A 11 3.27 -2.46 -11.98
CA SER A 11 3.30 -3.84 -11.48
C SER A 11 1.90 -4.42 -11.37
N SER A 12 1.79 -5.72 -11.19
CA SER A 12 0.50 -6.38 -11.04
C SER A 12 0.56 -7.61 -10.13
N ASP A 13 -0.55 -7.93 -9.48
CA ASP A 13 -0.75 -9.24 -8.83
C ASP A 13 -0.59 -10.42 -9.82
N PHE A 14 -0.70 -10.17 -11.12
CA PHE A 14 -0.48 -11.18 -12.17
C PHE A 14 1.00 -11.39 -12.55
N ASP A 15 1.95 -10.57 -12.05
CA ASP A 15 3.37 -10.65 -12.43
C ASP A 15 3.97 -12.04 -12.12
N LEU A 16 3.58 -12.65 -11.00
CA LEU A 16 4.01 -14.00 -10.62
C LEU A 16 3.09 -15.11 -11.15
N ASN A 17 1.95 -14.74 -11.73
CA ASN A 17 0.85 -15.61 -12.15
C ASN A 17 0.32 -15.23 -13.55
N PRO A 18 1.16 -15.21 -14.61
CA PRO A 18 0.75 -14.70 -15.92
C PRO A 18 -0.41 -15.49 -16.52
N ALA A 19 -0.47 -16.81 -16.30
CA ALA A 19 -1.56 -17.68 -16.78
C ALA A 19 -2.94 -17.33 -16.18
N ALA A 20 -2.96 -16.56 -15.09
CA ALA A 20 -4.18 -16.15 -14.43
C ALA A 20 -4.70 -14.77 -14.86
N ARG A 21 -3.94 -14.06 -15.69
CA ARG A 21 -4.35 -12.75 -16.20
C ARG A 21 -5.59 -12.95 -17.07
N PRO A 22 -6.67 -12.16 -16.88
CA PRO A 22 -7.84 -12.23 -17.74
C PRO A 22 -7.45 -12.00 -19.21
N SER A 23 -8.06 -12.75 -20.12
CA SER A 23 -7.79 -12.63 -21.56
C SER A 23 -8.23 -11.30 -22.15
N ARG A 24 -9.25 -10.66 -21.55
CA ARG A 24 -9.67 -9.29 -21.85
C ARG A 24 -9.25 -8.38 -20.70
N ALA A 25 -8.59 -7.27 -21.03
CA ALA A 25 -8.28 -6.24 -20.04
C ALA A 25 -9.57 -5.78 -19.34
N PRO A 26 -9.66 -5.89 -18.01
CA PRO A 26 -10.83 -5.43 -17.28
C PRO A 26 -10.86 -3.89 -17.29
N ASP A 27 -12.06 -3.32 -17.16
CA ASP A 27 -12.20 -1.90 -16.84
C ASP A 27 -11.66 -1.69 -15.41
N LEU A 28 -10.46 -1.11 -15.31
CA LEU A 28 -9.80 -0.86 -14.04
C LEU A 28 -10.42 0.37 -13.38
N ARG A 29 -10.78 0.22 -12.11
CA ARG A 29 -11.19 1.33 -11.26
C ARG A 29 -9.95 2.04 -10.73
N ALA A 30 -9.93 3.37 -10.76
CA ALA A 30 -8.83 4.13 -10.21
C ALA A 30 -8.87 4.11 -8.67
N ALA A 31 -7.70 3.89 -8.06
CA ALA A 31 -7.52 3.92 -6.61
C ALA A 31 -6.19 4.61 -6.29
N ALA A 32 -6.09 5.17 -5.09
CA ALA A 32 -4.85 5.74 -4.59
C ALA A 32 -4.63 5.33 -3.14
N VAL A 33 -3.38 5.09 -2.79
CA VAL A 33 -2.97 4.78 -1.42
C VAL A 33 -1.85 5.70 -0.99
N LEU A 34 -1.84 6.08 0.28
CA LEU A 34 -0.73 6.79 0.87
C LEU A 34 0.30 5.78 1.38
N VAL A 35 1.57 5.98 1.07
CA VAL A 35 2.74 5.34 1.67
C VAL A 35 3.33 6.33 2.68
N PRO A 36 2.78 6.40 3.91
CA PRO A 36 3.17 7.39 4.92
C PRO A 36 4.51 7.01 5.57
N LEU A 37 5.54 7.81 5.30
CA LEU A 37 6.84 7.77 5.95
C LEU A 37 6.82 8.73 7.14
N TRP A 38 6.73 8.18 8.35
CA TRP A 38 6.66 8.95 9.58
C TRP A 38 8.01 9.01 10.28
N GLU A 39 8.60 10.19 10.34
CA GLU A 39 9.83 10.44 11.06
C GLU A 39 9.56 10.74 12.55
N ARG A 40 10.09 9.89 13.43
CA ARG A 40 10.01 10.09 14.88
C ARG A 40 11.24 9.52 15.59
N GLY A 41 11.85 10.33 16.45
CA GLY A 41 12.97 9.90 17.29
C GLY A 41 14.18 9.38 16.51
N GLY A 42 14.53 10.02 15.38
CA GLY A 42 15.67 9.64 14.53
C GLY A 42 15.45 8.39 13.69
N ARG A 43 14.22 7.88 13.60
CA ARG A 43 13.82 6.71 12.82
C ARG A 43 12.64 7.05 11.92
N VAL A 44 12.64 6.46 10.72
CA VAL A 44 11.52 6.51 9.79
C VAL A 44 10.74 5.20 9.85
N ASP A 45 9.44 5.34 10.04
CA ASP A 45 8.46 4.27 10.07
C ASP A 45 7.50 4.37 8.90
N VAL A 46 7.04 3.23 8.39
CA VAL A 46 5.89 3.18 7.48
C VAL A 46 4.64 2.86 8.30
N ILE A 47 3.61 3.70 8.20
CA ILE A 47 2.30 3.44 8.83
C ILE A 47 1.49 2.52 7.93
N LEU A 48 0.92 1.46 8.53
CA LEU A 48 0.03 0.52 7.88
C LEU A 48 -1.24 0.33 8.73
N THR A 49 -2.30 -0.09 8.07
CA THR A 49 -3.59 -0.41 8.70
C THR A 49 -3.85 -1.90 8.60
N LYS A 50 -4.54 -2.45 9.60
CA LYS A 50 -5.17 -3.76 9.54
C LYS A 50 -6.67 -3.54 9.39
N ARG A 51 -7.22 -4.00 8.27
CA ARG A 51 -8.64 -3.87 7.96
C ARG A 51 -9.50 -4.60 8.98
N SER A 52 -10.64 -4.01 9.35
CA SER A 52 -11.62 -4.62 10.24
C SER A 52 -12.07 -5.99 9.70
N SER A 53 -12.20 -6.95 10.62
CA SER A 53 -12.68 -8.30 10.28
C SER A 53 -14.15 -8.32 9.87
N ALA A 54 -14.90 -7.26 10.19
CA ALA A 54 -16.31 -7.11 9.85
C ALA A 54 -16.54 -6.68 8.39
N LEU A 55 -15.50 -6.26 7.66
CA LEU A 55 -15.63 -5.79 6.29
C LEU A 55 -15.92 -6.93 5.31
N ARG A 56 -16.80 -6.66 4.34
CA ARG A 56 -17.15 -7.60 3.26
C ARG A 56 -15.97 -7.94 2.35
N HIS A 57 -15.02 -7.02 2.22
CA HIS A 57 -13.87 -7.14 1.33
C HIS A 57 -12.57 -7.04 2.12
N HIS A 58 -11.70 -8.02 1.91
CA HIS A 58 -10.36 -8.08 2.48
C HIS A 58 -10.30 -8.01 4.02
N PRO A 59 -11.16 -8.76 4.76
CA PRO A 59 -11.16 -8.70 6.21
C PRO A 59 -9.81 -9.11 6.79
N GLY A 60 -9.28 -8.31 7.72
CA GLY A 60 -8.02 -8.57 8.41
C GLY A 60 -6.75 -8.39 7.56
N GLN A 61 -6.86 -7.98 6.30
CA GLN A 61 -5.69 -7.72 5.47
C GLN A 61 -4.95 -6.46 5.91
N ILE A 62 -3.63 -6.47 5.73
CA ILE A 62 -2.76 -5.33 5.99
C ILE A 62 -2.66 -4.50 4.72
N ALA A 63 -2.93 -3.21 4.85
CA ALA A 63 -2.96 -2.26 3.75
C ALA A 63 -2.27 -0.94 4.13
N PHE A 64 -1.98 -0.17 3.10
CA PHE A 64 -1.78 1.26 3.24
C PHE A 64 -3.14 1.94 3.46
N PRO A 65 -3.19 3.11 4.13
CA PRO A 65 -4.37 3.95 4.07
C PRO A 65 -4.67 4.35 2.63
N GLY A 66 -5.92 4.19 2.19
CA GLY A 66 -6.28 4.51 0.82
C GLY A 66 -7.49 3.75 0.29
N GLY A 67 -7.98 4.23 -0.85
CA GLY A 67 -9.25 3.80 -1.39
C GLY A 67 -9.43 4.22 -2.83
N LYS A 68 -10.70 4.34 -3.23
CA LYS A 68 -11.08 4.72 -4.59
C LYS A 68 -10.79 6.19 -4.81
N ILE A 69 -10.49 6.55 -6.05
CA ILE A 69 -10.52 7.95 -6.46
C ILE A 69 -11.96 8.28 -6.80
N ASP A 70 -12.55 9.20 -6.04
CA ASP A 70 -13.92 9.67 -6.24
C ASP A 70 -13.97 10.82 -7.25
N ALA A 71 -15.14 11.05 -7.85
CA ALA A 71 -15.32 12.09 -8.87
C ALA A 71 -15.01 13.52 -8.36
N GLY A 72 -15.06 13.74 -7.05
CA GLY A 72 -14.73 15.02 -6.42
C GLY A 72 -13.25 15.18 -6.07
N ASP A 73 -12.44 14.13 -6.15
CA ASP A 73 -11.01 14.21 -5.86
C ASP A 73 -10.28 14.94 -7.01
N SER A 74 -9.42 15.91 -6.68
CA SER A 74 -8.63 16.65 -7.67
C SER A 74 -7.45 15.84 -8.27
N GLY A 75 -7.36 14.56 -7.94
CA GLY A 75 -6.31 13.64 -8.39
C GLY A 75 -6.02 12.54 -7.37
N PRO A 76 -5.08 11.63 -7.69
CA PRO A 76 -4.72 10.52 -6.81
C PRO A 76 -4.10 10.99 -5.48
N GLU A 77 -3.38 12.10 -5.46
CA GLU A 77 -2.87 12.71 -4.22
C GLU A 77 -4.01 13.11 -3.27
N ALA A 78 -5.04 13.77 -3.80
CA ALA A 78 -6.18 14.22 -3.01
C ALA A 78 -6.95 13.04 -2.43
N ALA A 79 -7.18 12.00 -3.26
CA ALA A 79 -7.80 10.76 -2.81
C ALA A 79 -6.99 10.07 -1.70
N ALA A 80 -5.67 9.89 -1.89
CA ALA A 80 -4.81 9.26 -0.89
C ALA A 80 -4.79 10.02 0.45
N LEU A 81 -4.77 11.36 0.40
CA LEU A 81 -4.82 12.20 1.59
C LEU A 81 -6.18 12.19 2.28
N ARG A 82 -7.29 12.23 1.51
CA ARG A 82 -8.65 12.12 2.04
C ARG A 82 -8.84 10.79 2.77
N GLU A 83 -8.51 9.69 2.12
CA GLU A 83 -8.64 8.34 2.68
C GLU A 83 -7.75 8.16 3.92
N ALA A 84 -6.49 8.64 3.90
CA ALA A 84 -5.64 8.60 5.09
C ALA A 84 -6.19 9.45 6.25
N HIS A 85 -6.85 10.56 5.95
CA HIS A 85 -7.52 11.36 6.96
C HIS A 85 -8.74 10.63 7.55
N GLU A 86 -9.56 10.01 6.70
CA GLU A 86 -10.75 9.26 7.09
C GLU A 86 -10.39 8.00 7.90
N GLU A 87 -9.45 7.19 7.42
CA GLU A 87 -9.13 5.89 8.02
C GLU A 87 -8.29 5.97 9.30
N ILE A 88 -7.35 6.93 9.40
CA ILE A 88 -6.39 7.00 10.50
C ILE A 88 -6.28 8.38 11.17
N GLY A 89 -7.10 9.36 10.78
CA GLY A 89 -7.08 10.71 11.34
C GLY A 89 -5.87 11.55 10.92
N LEU A 90 -5.17 11.17 9.85
CA LEU A 90 -3.98 11.89 9.38
C LEU A 90 -4.38 13.14 8.58
N ALA A 91 -4.38 14.30 9.25
CA ALA A 91 -4.73 15.57 8.59
C ALA A 91 -3.81 15.86 7.38
N PRO A 92 -4.36 16.22 6.21
CA PRO A 92 -3.57 16.44 4.98
C PRO A 92 -2.44 17.47 5.13
N SER A 93 -2.64 18.51 5.95
CA SER A 93 -1.63 19.54 6.24
C SER A 93 -0.38 19.03 6.96
N ARG A 94 -0.40 17.79 7.44
CA ARG A 94 0.72 17.14 8.12
C ARG A 94 1.58 16.26 7.20
N VAL A 95 1.17 16.14 5.94
CA VAL A 95 1.80 15.26 4.97
C VAL A 95 2.45 16.10 3.89
N GLU A 96 3.77 16.02 3.79
CA GLU A 96 4.51 16.52 2.64
C GLU A 96 4.55 15.42 1.58
N LEU A 97 3.92 15.62 0.43
CA LEU A 97 3.97 14.65 -0.66
C LEU A 97 5.33 14.74 -1.37
N ILE A 98 6.07 13.62 -1.41
CA ILE A 98 7.44 13.59 -1.94
C ILE A 98 7.56 12.84 -3.29
N GLY A 99 6.49 12.19 -3.75
CA GLY A 99 6.46 11.57 -5.08
C GLY A 99 5.45 10.43 -5.21
N ARG A 100 5.49 9.76 -6.36
CA ARG A 100 4.66 8.59 -6.67
C ARG A 100 5.52 7.36 -6.92
N LEU A 101 5.01 6.18 -6.60
CA LEU A 101 5.54 4.93 -7.13
C LEU A 101 4.75 4.53 -8.40
N PRO A 102 5.29 3.66 -9.27
CA PRO A 102 4.53 3.12 -10.39
C PRO A 102 3.21 2.49 -9.94
N HIS A 103 2.19 2.61 -10.79
CA HIS A 103 0.87 2.03 -10.51
C HIS A 103 0.94 0.51 -10.32
N HIS A 104 -0.03 -0.01 -9.59
CA HIS A 104 -0.18 -1.44 -9.32
C HIS A 104 -1.59 -1.94 -9.68
N GLU A 105 -1.67 -2.89 -10.59
CA GLU A 105 -2.92 -3.56 -10.96
C GLU A 105 -3.24 -4.71 -9.99
N THR A 106 -4.35 -4.59 -9.26
CA THR A 106 -4.80 -5.61 -8.31
C THR A 106 -5.71 -6.66 -8.95
N VAL A 107 -5.77 -7.87 -8.38
CA VAL A 107 -6.77 -8.89 -8.75
C VAL A 107 -8.22 -8.42 -8.57
N THR A 108 -8.44 -7.37 -7.79
CA THR A 108 -9.73 -6.74 -7.50
C THR A 108 -10.08 -5.61 -8.47
N THR A 109 -9.45 -5.58 -9.65
CA THR A 109 -9.71 -4.63 -10.74
C THR A 109 -9.52 -3.17 -10.37
N PHE A 110 -8.51 -2.89 -9.52
CA PHE A 110 -8.03 -1.53 -9.30
C PHE A 110 -6.70 -1.29 -10.00
N SER A 111 -6.56 -0.11 -10.60
CA SER A 111 -5.26 0.51 -10.91
C SER A 111 -4.93 1.44 -9.74
N MET A 112 -4.09 0.96 -8.82
CA MET A 112 -3.74 1.64 -7.58
C MET A 112 -2.49 2.49 -7.78
N VAL A 113 -2.56 3.78 -7.45
CA VAL A 113 -1.42 4.71 -7.48
C VAL A 113 -0.88 4.90 -6.05
N PRO A 114 0.35 4.45 -5.73
CA PRO A 114 0.93 4.68 -4.43
C PRO A 114 1.59 6.07 -4.37
N ILE A 115 1.12 6.91 -3.45
CA ILE A 115 1.64 8.26 -3.20
C ILE A 115 2.53 8.20 -1.97
N VAL A 116 3.78 8.64 -2.07
CA VAL A 116 4.70 8.67 -0.93
C VAL A 116 4.57 10.02 -0.22
N GLY A 117 4.26 9.97 1.08
CA GLY A 117 4.10 11.16 1.91
C GLY A 117 5.03 11.11 3.11
N TRP A 118 5.70 12.21 3.41
CA TRP A 118 6.51 12.41 4.61
C TRP A 118 5.69 13.07 5.71
N ILE A 119 5.78 12.54 6.93
CA ILE A 119 5.09 13.06 8.10
C ILE A 119 6.14 13.47 9.13
N SER A 120 6.13 14.76 9.47
CA SER A 120 7.02 15.34 10.47
C SER A 120 6.30 15.53 11.81
N GLY A 121 6.98 15.22 12.91
CA GLY A 121 6.52 15.50 14.26
C GLY A 121 5.48 14.51 14.83
N PRO A 122 4.96 14.77 16.04
CA PRO A 122 4.16 13.80 16.79
C PRO A 122 2.74 13.68 16.23
N PHE A 123 2.36 12.48 15.81
CA PHE A 123 1.03 12.11 15.34
C PHE A 123 0.48 10.98 16.21
N THR A 124 -0.81 11.06 16.56
CA THR A 124 -1.51 9.96 17.24
C THR A 124 -2.57 9.46 16.26
N PRO A 125 -2.39 8.27 15.67
CA PRO A 125 -3.40 7.71 14.76
C PRO A 125 -4.73 7.49 15.48
N VAL A 126 -5.82 7.81 14.79
CA VAL A 126 -7.19 7.56 15.25
C VAL A 126 -7.85 6.64 14.21
N PRO A 127 -7.90 5.32 14.45
CA PRO A 127 -8.53 4.40 13.51
C PRO A 127 -10.02 4.67 13.39
N GLU A 128 -10.55 4.66 12.16
CA GLU A 128 -11.97 4.55 11.92
C GLU A 128 -12.43 3.13 12.32
N ALA A 129 -13.36 3.03 13.28
CA ALA A 129 -13.67 1.75 13.93
C ALA A 129 -14.44 0.75 13.04
N GLY A 130 -15.19 1.22 12.05
CA GLY A 130 -15.87 0.39 11.05
C GLY A 130 -14.91 -0.26 10.06
N GLU A 131 -13.80 0.40 9.73
CA GLU A 131 -12.92 0.05 8.63
C GLU A 131 -11.53 -0.42 9.06
N VAL A 132 -10.98 0.15 10.13
CA VAL A 132 -9.62 -0.09 10.61
C VAL A 132 -9.65 -0.67 12.02
N ALA A 133 -9.24 -1.94 12.13
CA ALA A 133 -9.10 -2.60 13.43
C ALA A 133 -7.84 -2.16 14.19
N GLU A 134 -6.79 -1.79 13.46
CA GLU A 134 -5.49 -1.47 14.04
C GLU A 134 -4.68 -0.57 13.11
N VAL A 135 -3.99 0.42 13.68
CA VAL A 135 -2.94 1.19 13.00
C VAL A 135 -1.62 0.85 13.67
N PHE A 136 -0.63 0.45 12.88
CA PHE A 136 0.68 0.06 13.39
C PHE A 136 1.78 0.60 12.48
N THR A 137 3.03 0.51 12.95
CA THR A 137 4.18 0.93 12.14
C THR A 137 5.21 -0.16 11.97
N VAL A 138 5.87 -0.15 10.82
CA VAL A 138 7.02 -1.01 10.51
C VAL A 138 8.21 -0.12 10.18
N PRO A 139 9.40 -0.37 10.77
CA PRO A 139 10.59 0.42 10.46
C PRO A 139 10.89 0.41 8.95
N LEU A 140 11.11 1.58 8.35
CA LEU A 140 11.50 1.69 6.94
C LEU A 140 12.79 0.91 6.69
N ALA A 141 13.71 0.87 7.65
CA ALA A 141 14.95 0.09 7.57
C ALA A 141 14.71 -1.43 7.39
N HIS A 142 13.60 -1.98 7.92
CA HIS A 142 13.19 -3.36 7.65
C HIS A 142 12.65 -3.51 6.23
N LEU A 143 11.79 -2.58 5.83
CA LEU A 143 11.10 -2.60 4.54
C LEU A 143 12.02 -2.26 3.36
N ALA A 144 13.11 -1.54 3.57
CA ALA A 144 14.09 -1.19 2.55
C ALA A 144 15.00 -2.36 2.15
N GLN A 145 15.02 -3.44 2.94
CA GLN A 145 15.84 -4.62 2.66
C GLN A 145 15.11 -5.57 1.72
N THR A 146 15.46 -5.54 0.43
CA THR A 146 14.86 -6.42 -0.59
C THR A 146 14.99 -7.91 -0.25
N ALA A 147 16.00 -8.30 0.53
CA ALA A 147 16.20 -9.67 1.05
C ALA A 147 15.11 -10.14 2.02
N HIS A 148 14.34 -9.24 2.63
CA HIS A 148 13.21 -9.60 3.51
C HIS A 148 11.95 -9.99 2.75
N TYR A 149 11.91 -9.79 1.42
CA TYR A 149 10.76 -10.11 0.60
C TYR A 149 10.87 -11.53 0.08
N MET A 150 9.84 -12.32 0.33
CA MET A 150 9.76 -13.72 -0.07
C MET A 150 8.60 -13.92 -1.04
N VAL A 151 8.74 -14.87 -1.96
CA VAL A 151 7.60 -15.38 -2.73
C VAL A 151 7.00 -16.55 -1.97
N SER A 152 5.70 -16.50 -1.71
CA SER A 152 4.91 -17.60 -1.14
C SER A 152 3.82 -18.00 -2.11
N SER A 153 3.20 -19.16 -1.89
CA SER A 153 2.09 -19.63 -2.72
C SER A 153 0.92 -20.16 -1.91
N ARG A 154 -0.28 -20.10 -2.50
CA ARG A 154 -1.50 -20.69 -1.96
C ARG A 154 -2.36 -21.25 -3.09
N HIS A 155 -3.00 -22.38 -2.85
CA HIS A 155 -4.01 -22.91 -3.76
C HIS A 155 -5.30 -22.08 -3.68
N TRP A 156 -5.74 -21.52 -4.81
CA TRP A 156 -6.95 -20.73 -4.95
C TRP A 156 -7.69 -21.10 -6.24
N ARG A 157 -8.98 -21.47 -6.13
CA ARG A 157 -9.81 -21.92 -7.25
C ARG A 157 -9.14 -22.99 -8.13
N GLY A 158 -8.51 -23.98 -7.48
CA GLY A 158 -7.83 -25.09 -8.14
C GLY A 158 -6.50 -24.76 -8.82
N GLN A 159 -5.98 -23.55 -8.63
CA GLN A 159 -4.69 -23.13 -9.18
C GLN A 159 -3.76 -22.66 -8.07
N GLU A 160 -2.48 -22.97 -8.17
CA GLU A 160 -1.46 -22.36 -7.31
C GLU A 160 -1.31 -20.88 -7.68
N ARG A 161 -1.37 -20.01 -6.66
CA ARG A 161 -1.16 -18.57 -6.79
C ARG A 161 0.03 -18.14 -5.96
N ARG A 162 1.02 -17.54 -6.62
CA ARG A 162 2.22 -16.99 -6.02
C ARG A 162 2.05 -15.50 -5.72
N TYR A 163 2.60 -15.04 -4.61
CA TYR A 163 2.53 -13.64 -4.20
C TYR A 163 3.75 -13.28 -3.35
N PHE A 164 4.08 -11.99 -3.28
CA PHE A 164 5.11 -11.51 -2.37
C PHE A 164 4.58 -11.34 -0.96
N GLN A 165 5.47 -11.53 0.02
CA GLN A 165 5.26 -11.20 1.42
C GLN A 165 6.52 -10.57 2.02
N VAL A 166 6.33 -9.74 3.05
CA VAL A 166 7.39 -9.17 3.89
C VAL A 166 6.91 -9.23 5.35
N PRO A 167 7.09 -10.36 6.05
CA PRO A 167 6.59 -10.51 7.41
C PRO A 167 7.31 -9.57 8.38
N TYR A 168 6.61 -9.11 9.42
CA TYR A 168 7.20 -8.33 10.50
C TYR A 168 6.45 -8.59 11.81
N GLY A 169 7.11 -9.21 12.79
CA GLY A 169 6.47 -9.59 14.05
C GLY A 169 5.19 -10.43 13.81
N PRO A 170 4.02 -10.05 14.37
CA PRO A 170 2.76 -10.77 14.16
C PRO A 170 2.09 -10.46 12.80
N TYR A 171 2.67 -9.55 12.02
CA TYR A 171 2.03 -9.00 10.82
C TYR A 171 2.42 -9.76 9.56
N TYR A 172 1.41 -10.34 8.92
CA TYR A 172 1.53 -10.98 7.63
C TYR A 172 1.25 -9.96 6.51
N ILE A 173 2.29 -9.26 6.04
CA ILE A 173 2.19 -8.26 4.98
C ILE A 173 2.43 -8.95 3.63
N TRP A 174 1.44 -8.94 2.75
CA TRP A 174 1.47 -9.73 1.50
C TRP A 174 0.70 -9.06 0.36
N GLY A 175 0.78 -9.66 -0.84
CA GLY A 175 0.02 -9.24 -2.02
C GLY A 175 0.43 -7.84 -2.50
N ALA A 176 -0.56 -7.05 -2.93
CA ALA A 176 -0.37 -5.69 -3.44
C ALA A 176 0.43 -4.79 -2.49
N THR A 177 0.14 -4.84 -1.18
CA THR A 177 0.89 -4.05 -0.18
C THR A 177 2.37 -4.42 -0.17
N ALA A 178 2.69 -5.72 -0.15
CA ALA A 178 4.08 -6.18 -0.22
C ALA A 178 4.75 -5.86 -1.58
N ARG A 179 4.00 -5.85 -2.69
CA ARG A 179 4.53 -5.44 -4.01
C ARG A 179 4.93 -3.97 -4.03
N VAL A 180 4.07 -3.08 -3.54
CA VAL A 180 4.36 -1.64 -3.45
C VAL A 180 5.57 -1.40 -2.54
N LEU A 181 5.61 -2.04 -1.37
CA LEU A 181 6.74 -1.95 -0.44
C LEU A 181 8.05 -2.43 -1.07
N ARG A 182 8.03 -3.53 -1.83
CA ARG A 182 9.21 -4.02 -2.57
C ARG A 182 9.67 -3.01 -3.63
N GLY A 183 8.73 -2.41 -4.36
CA GLY A 183 9.05 -1.38 -5.35
C GLY A 183 9.65 -0.11 -4.75
N LEU A 184 9.28 0.23 -3.51
CA LEU A 184 9.96 1.25 -2.71
C LEU A 184 11.37 0.81 -2.31
N ALA A 185 11.53 -0.41 -1.79
CA ALA A 185 12.82 -0.96 -1.37
C ALA A 185 13.86 -0.96 -2.50
N GLU A 186 13.45 -1.38 -3.71
CA GLU A 186 14.29 -1.38 -4.92
C GLU A 186 14.80 0.02 -5.30
N ARG A 187 14.09 1.10 -4.93
CA ARG A 187 14.49 2.49 -5.21
C ARG A 187 15.37 3.10 -4.13
N LEU A 188 15.40 2.50 -2.95
CA LEU A 188 16.21 2.92 -1.81
C LEU A 188 17.55 2.15 -1.75
N SER A 189 17.70 1.10 -2.56
CA SER A 189 18.89 0.24 -2.63
C SER A 189 19.98 0.81 -3.55
#